data_AF-A0A8J3EVX0-F1
#
_entry.id   AF-A0A8J3EVX0-F1
#
_cell.length_a   1.000
_cell.length_b   1.000
_cell.length_c   1.000
_cell.angle_alpha   90.00
_cell.angle_beta   90.00
_cell.angle_gamma   90.00
#
_symmetry.space_group_name_H-M   'P 1'
#
loop_
_entity.id
_entity.type
_entity.pdbx_description
1 polymer ?
#
loop_
_entity_poly.entity_id
_entity_poly.type
_entity_poly.pdbx_seq_one_letter_code
_entity_poly.pdbx_strand_id
1 'polypeptide(L)'
;MNTQKKMWSTEDEATLLELVENNLKKGKSKQDAFVTVANIINRSKAACASRYQLLRKQKVNNAVSNKTDNHNIPNIDLDKVILFLTKYESDQQLSDQNTHLKQSIKTLQKENEELSDKILQLKTSIRKNQNFLKNIVN
;
A
#
# COMPACT_ATOMS: atom_id res chain seq x y z
N MET A 1 4.21 24.06 11.46
CA MET A 1 5.59 23.93 10.94
C MET A 1 5.65 22.69 10.07
N ASN A 2 5.80 22.86 8.75
CA ASN A 2 5.87 21.75 7.80
C ASN A 2 7.27 21.14 7.88
N THR A 3 7.41 20.01 8.57
CA THR A 3 8.68 19.29 8.68
C THR A 3 9.06 18.80 7.29
N GLN A 4 10.03 19.48 6.66
CA GLN A 4 10.55 19.04 5.36
C GLN A 4 11.19 17.66 5.54
N LYS A 5 10.50 16.59 5.13
CA LYS A 5 11.08 15.24 5.01
C LYS A 5 12.42 15.39 4.27
N LYS A 6 13.55 15.02 4.87
CA LYS A 6 14.87 15.27 4.23
C LYS A 6 15.17 14.30 3.08
N MET A 7 14.55 13.11 3.09
CA MET A 7 14.78 12.04 2.11
C MET A 7 13.46 11.65 1.43
N TRP A 8 13.55 11.21 0.18
CA TRP A 8 12.45 10.55 -0.52
C TRP A 8 12.43 9.07 -0.14
N SER A 9 11.27 8.52 0.21
CA SER A 9 11.11 7.08 0.40
C SER A 9 10.80 6.41 -0.94
N THR A 10 11.07 5.10 -1.03
CA THR A 10 10.69 4.28 -2.19
C THR A 10 9.19 4.29 -2.43
N GLU A 11 8.38 4.33 -1.37
CA GLU A 11 6.92 4.44 -1.42
C GLU A 11 6.44 5.82 -1.93
N ASP A 12 7.05 6.91 -1.46
CA ASP A 12 6.75 8.28 -1.94
C ASP A 12 7.07 8.40 -3.44
N GLU A 13 8.15 7.76 -3.90
CA GLU A 13 8.58 7.73 -5.30
C GLU A 13 7.69 6.86 -6.19
N ALA A 14 7.27 5.70 -5.69
CA ALA A 14 6.32 4.83 -6.37
C ALA A 14 4.98 5.55 -6.59
N THR A 15 4.46 6.18 -5.53
CA THR A 15 3.23 6.97 -5.56
C THR A 15 3.33 8.14 -6.56
N LEU A 16 4.46 8.86 -6.56
CA LEU A 16 4.72 9.94 -7.51
C LEU A 16 4.69 9.46 -8.97
N LEU A 17 5.33 8.32 -9.28
CA LEU A 17 5.37 7.79 -10.64
C LEU A 17 3.99 7.33 -11.10
N GLU A 18 3.33 6.49 -10.30
CA GLU A 18 2.04 5.90 -10.65
C GLU A 18 0.98 6.99 -10.87
N LEU A 19 0.84 7.91 -9.92
CA LEU A 19 -0.23 8.90 -9.98
C LEU A 19 0.00 9.89 -11.13
N VAL A 20 1.24 10.31 -11.38
CA VAL A 20 1.56 11.22 -12.50
C VAL A 20 1.32 10.53 -13.84
N GLU A 21 1.76 9.28 -14.00
CA GLU A 21 1.53 8.52 -15.24
C GLU A 21 0.03 8.24 -15.48
N ASN A 22 -0.72 7.90 -14.43
CA ASN A 22 -2.16 7.68 -14.53
C ASN A 22 -2.93 8.96 -14.91
N ASN A 23 -2.56 10.10 -14.31
CA ASN A 23 -3.18 11.38 -14.67
C ASN A 23 -2.85 11.79 -16.12
N LEU A 24 -1.63 11.53 -16.59
CA LEU A 24 -1.25 11.79 -17.98
C LEU A 24 -2.02 10.90 -18.97
N LYS A 25 -2.22 9.62 -18.65
CA LYS A 25 -3.07 8.72 -19.45
C LYS A 25 -4.52 9.20 -19.54
N LYS A 26 -5.02 9.84 -18.48
CA LYS A 26 -6.36 10.45 -18.42
C LYS A 26 -6.43 11.82 -19.11
N GLY A 27 -5.36 12.28 -19.76
CA GLY A 27 -5.34 13.56 -20.49
C GLY A 27 -5.24 14.81 -19.60
N LYS A 28 -4.99 14.65 -18.30
CA LYS A 28 -4.84 15.79 -17.38
C LYS A 28 -3.47 16.44 -17.53
N SER A 29 -3.42 17.74 -17.23
CA SER A 29 -2.17 18.50 -17.26
C SER A 29 -1.16 17.96 -16.24
N LYS A 30 0.12 17.89 -16.63
CA LYS A 30 1.24 17.52 -15.75
C LYS A 30 1.26 18.35 -14.46
N GLN A 31 0.92 19.63 -14.57
CA GLN A 31 0.92 20.53 -13.43
C GLN A 31 -0.14 20.15 -12.38
N ASP A 32 -1.32 19.71 -12.84
CA ASP A 32 -2.42 19.27 -11.98
C ASP A 32 -2.08 17.96 -11.27
N ALA A 33 -1.43 17.05 -11.99
CA ALA A 33 -0.92 15.80 -11.43
C ALA A 33 0.09 16.05 -10.30
N PHE A 34 1.05 16.97 -10.48
CA PHE A 34 2.03 17.29 -9.45
C PHE A 34 1.43 17.98 -8.22
N VAL A 35 0.38 18.81 -8.39
CA VAL A 35 -0.34 19.41 -7.26
C VAL A 35 -1.06 18.33 -6.46
N THR A 36 -1.74 17.42 -7.15
CA THR A 36 -2.46 16.31 -6.51
C THR A 36 -1.51 15.42 -5.71
N VAL A 37 -0.39 15.00 -6.31
CA VAL A 37 0.62 14.19 -5.61
C VAL A 37 1.21 14.95 -4.43
N ALA A 38 1.60 16.21 -4.61
CA ALA A 38 2.22 17.04 -3.58
C ALA A 38 1.37 17.07 -2.29
N ASN A 39 0.05 17.17 -2.43
CA ASN A 39 -0.88 17.13 -1.30
C ASN A 39 -0.91 15.76 -0.60
N ILE A 40 -0.78 14.66 -1.35
CA ILE A 40 -0.81 13.30 -0.81
C ILE A 40 0.49 12.99 -0.05
N ILE A 41 1.65 13.24 -0.67
CA ILE A 41 2.97 12.91 -0.06
C ILE A 41 3.49 14.02 0.85
N ASN A 42 2.68 15.06 1.11
CA ASN A 42 2.99 16.24 1.90
C ASN A 42 4.32 16.91 1.50
N ARG A 43 4.48 17.17 0.20
CA ARG A 43 5.65 17.80 -0.42
C ARG A 43 5.26 19.04 -1.22
N SER A 44 6.25 19.82 -1.69
CA SER A 44 5.98 20.90 -2.63
C SER A 44 5.83 20.38 -4.07
N LYS A 45 5.00 21.06 -4.87
CA LYS A 45 4.83 20.79 -6.31
C LYS A 45 6.18 20.77 -7.05
N ALA A 46 7.06 21.72 -6.72
CA ALA A 46 8.39 21.83 -7.31
C ALA A 46 9.27 20.61 -6.97
N ALA A 47 9.22 20.12 -5.72
CA ALA A 47 9.96 18.93 -5.33
C ALA A 47 9.49 17.69 -6.10
N CYS A 48 8.17 17.53 -6.28
CA CYS A 48 7.57 16.45 -7.06
C CYS A 48 8.01 16.48 -8.53
N ALA A 49 7.98 17.66 -9.15
CA ALA A 49 8.41 17.83 -10.54
C ALA A 49 9.89 17.47 -10.74
N SER A 50 10.77 17.99 -9.86
CA SER A 50 12.21 17.69 -9.90
C SER A 50 12.50 16.20 -9.71
N ARG A 51 11.85 15.56 -8.73
CA ARG A 51 12.04 14.11 -8.49
C ARG A 51 11.55 13.27 -9.66
N TYR A 52 10.38 13.60 -10.23
CA TYR A 52 9.83 12.89 -11.38
C TYR A 52 10.78 12.95 -12.60
N GLN A 53 11.39 14.11 -12.86
CA GLN A 53 12.37 14.24 -13.93
C GLN A 53 13.63 13.40 -13.69
N LEU A 54 14.12 13.36 -12.44
CA LEU A 54 15.27 12.54 -12.06
C LEU A 54 14.97 11.05 -12.25
N LEU A 55 13.83 10.57 -11.74
CA LEU A 55 13.39 9.18 -11.87
C LEU A 55 13.25 8.76 -13.34
N ARG A 56 12.72 9.65 -14.18
CA ARG A 56 12.61 9.41 -15.63
C ARG A 56 13.99 9.28 -16.29
N LYS A 57 14.97 10.11 -15.91
CA LYS A 57 16.35 10.00 -16.40
C LYS A 57 17.02 8.70 -15.92
N GLN A 58 16.83 8.33 -14.65
CA GLN A 58 17.36 7.07 -14.10
C GLN A 58 16.78 5.85 -14.83
N LYS A 59 15.47 5.81 -15.10
CA LYS A 59 14.85 4.75 -15.91
C LYS A 59 15.49 4.62 -17.30
N VAL A 60 15.78 5.74 -17.96
CA VAL A 60 16.43 5.74 -19.29
C VAL A 60 17.89 5.27 -19.20
N ASN A 61 18.65 5.75 -18.22
CA ASN A 61 20.05 5.35 -18.04
C ASN A 61 20.18 3.86 -17.72
N ASN A 62 19.30 3.32 -16.87
CA ASN A 62 19.26 1.88 -16.58
C ASN A 62 18.89 1.04 -17.80
N ALA A 63 18.04 1.57 -18.69
CA ALA A 63 17.70 0.89 -19.95
C ALA A 63 18.84 0.95 -21.00
N VAL A 64 19.70 1.98 -20.94
CA VAL A 64 20.83 2.16 -21.86
C VAL A 64 22.08 1.42 -21.38
N SER A 65 22.32 1.33 -20.07
CA SER A 65 23.43 0.56 -19.49
C SER A 65 23.33 -0.95 -19.78
N ASN A 66 22.17 -1.45 -20.17
CA ASN A 66 21.94 -2.85 -20.54
C ASN A 66 22.20 -3.15 -22.04
N LYS A 67 22.73 -2.20 -22.83
CA LYS A 67 22.86 -2.32 -24.30
C LYS A 67 24.30 -2.33 -24.84
N THR A 68 25.32 -2.34 -23.99
CA THR A 68 26.72 -2.41 -24.43
C THR A 68 27.42 -3.66 -23.93
N ASP A 69 26.86 -4.84 -24.24
CA ASP A 69 27.62 -6.09 -24.24
C ASP A 69 27.33 -6.84 -25.54
N ASN A 70 28.27 -6.73 -26.48
CA ASN A 70 28.38 -7.58 -27.67
C ASN A 70 28.93 -8.95 -27.25
N HIS A 71 28.05 -9.87 -26.81
CA HIS A 71 28.29 -11.31 -26.94
C HIS A 71 26.96 -12.10 -26.87
N ASN A 72 26.56 -12.65 -28.02
CA ASN A 72 26.07 -14.01 -28.25
C ASN A 72 25.26 -14.74 -27.15
N ILE A 73 24.04 -15.17 -27.52
CA ILE A 73 23.16 -16.15 -26.85
C ILE A 73 22.49 -15.60 -25.57
N PRO A 74 21.17 -15.79 -25.36
CA PRO A 74 20.56 -15.59 -24.04
C PRO A 74 21.10 -16.68 -23.11
N ASN A 75 22.34 -16.53 -22.67
CA ASN A 75 22.94 -17.38 -21.68
C ASN A 75 22.26 -17.02 -20.36
N ILE A 76 21.39 -17.91 -19.90
CA ILE A 76 20.80 -17.85 -18.57
C ILE A 76 21.97 -18.04 -17.61
N ASP A 77 22.44 -16.93 -17.08
CA ASP A 77 23.49 -16.91 -16.08
C ASP A 77 22.95 -17.49 -14.77
N LEU A 78 23.75 -18.32 -14.10
CA LEU A 78 23.36 -19.03 -12.90
C LEU A 78 22.91 -18.05 -11.80
N ASP A 79 23.56 -16.88 -11.73
CA ASP A 79 23.20 -15.82 -10.79
C ASP A 79 21.80 -15.26 -11.03
N LYS A 80 21.35 -15.18 -12.30
CA LYS A 80 19.99 -14.75 -12.64
C LYS A 80 18.96 -15.80 -12.24
N VAL A 81 19.31 -17.08 -12.34
CA VAL A 81 18.46 -18.19 -11.88
C VAL A 81 18.35 -18.17 -10.36
N ILE A 82 19.46 -18.01 -9.64
CA ILE A 82 19.47 -17.91 -8.18
C ILE A 82 18.63 -16.71 -7.72
N LEU A 83 18.81 -15.54 -8.36
CA LEU A 83 18.00 -14.35 -8.05
C LEU A 83 16.52 -14.57 -8.30
N PHE A 84 16.17 -15.25 -9.40
CA PHE A 84 14.78 -15.57 -9.71
C PHE A 84 14.18 -16.54 -8.69
N LEU A 85 14.88 -17.62 -8.35
CA LEU A 85 14.40 -18.64 -7.41
C LEU A 85 14.25 -18.08 -5.99
N THR A 86 15.22 -17.31 -5.51
CA THR A 86 15.15 -16.64 -4.19
C THR A 86 13.99 -15.65 -4.12
N LYS A 87 13.79 -14.87 -5.19
CA LYS A 87 12.64 -13.97 -5.29
C LYS A 87 11.32 -14.75 -5.35
N TYR A 88 11.25 -15.82 -6.12
CA TYR A 88 10.05 -16.65 -6.25
C TYR A 88 9.66 -17.26 -4.90
N GLU A 89 10.62 -17.78 -4.14
CA GLU A 89 10.38 -18.29 -2.78
C GLU A 89 9.85 -17.19 -1.84
N SER A 90 10.46 -16.00 -1.89
CA SER A 90 10.01 -14.85 -1.10
C SER A 90 8.57 -14.44 -1.48
N ASP A 91 8.27 -14.34 -2.78
CA ASP A 91 6.94 -13.97 -3.27
C ASP A 91 5.88 -15.01 -2.87
N GLN A 92 6.23 -16.31 -2.88
CA GLN A 92 5.34 -17.38 -2.37
C GLN A 92 5.08 -17.24 -0.88
N GLN A 93 6.11 -17.00 -0.06
CA GLN A 93 5.94 -16.77 1.37
C GLN A 93 5.06 -15.55 1.67
N LEU A 94 5.23 -14.44 0.94
CA LEU A 94 4.36 -13.27 1.06
C LEU A 94 2.91 -13.62 0.68
N SER A 95 2.70 -14.43 -0.35
CA SER A 95 1.37 -14.89 -0.74
C SER A 95 0.71 -15.70 0.39
N ASP A 96 1.42 -16.68 0.94
CA ASP A 96 0.92 -17.53 2.03
C ASP A 96 0.57 -16.71 3.27
N GLN A 97 1.46 -15.80 3.69
CA GLN A 97 1.20 -14.89 4.81
C GLN A 97 -0.02 -14.02 4.58
N ASN A 98 -0.20 -13.49 3.36
CA ASN A 98 -1.38 -12.71 3.02
C ASN A 98 -2.67 -13.55 3.09
N THR A 99 -2.62 -14.81 2.69
CA THR A 99 -3.80 -15.70 2.82
C THR A 99 -4.15 -15.95 4.29
N HIS A 100 -3.15 -16.22 5.13
CA HIS A 100 -3.33 -16.46 6.56
C HIS A 100 -3.84 -15.21 7.28
N LEU A 101 -3.26 -14.04 7.01
CA LEU A 101 -3.71 -12.77 7.58
C LEU A 101 -5.17 -12.48 7.20
N LYS A 102 -5.55 -12.70 5.94
CA LYS A 102 -6.96 -12.54 5.50
C LYS A 102 -7.90 -13.49 6.24
N GLN A 103 -7.50 -14.74 6.45
CA GLN A 103 -8.29 -15.71 7.22
C GLN A 103 -8.44 -15.26 8.69
N SER A 104 -7.35 -14.82 9.32
CA SER A 104 -7.34 -14.37 10.72
C SER A 104 -8.19 -13.10 10.93
N ILE A 105 -8.16 -12.15 9.98
CA ILE A 105 -9.05 -10.98 9.99
C ILE A 105 -10.51 -11.44 9.94
N LYS A 106 -10.83 -12.40 9.06
CA LYS A 106 -12.20 -12.90 8.93
C LYS A 106 -12.69 -13.59 10.20
N THR A 107 -11.84 -14.38 10.87
CA THR A 107 -12.21 -15.04 12.13
C THR A 107 -12.42 -14.02 13.25
N LEU A 108 -11.52 -13.05 13.39
CA LEU A 108 -11.63 -11.98 14.39
C LEU A 108 -12.87 -11.11 14.19
N GLN A 109 -13.21 -10.81 12.92
CA GLN A 109 -14.44 -10.08 12.61
C GLN A 109 -15.68 -10.84 13.07
N LYS A 110 -15.74 -12.14 12.82
CA LYS A 110 -16.85 -13.00 13.25
C LYS A 110 -16.95 -13.06 14.78
N GLU A 111 -15.83 -13.23 15.48
CA GLU A 111 -15.81 -13.24 16.95
C GLU A 111 -16.28 -11.90 17.52
N ASN A 112 -15.89 -10.79 16.91
CA ASN A 112 -16.30 -9.46 17.35
C ASN A 112 -17.81 -9.23 17.15
N GLU A 113 -18.38 -9.75 16.07
CA GLU A 113 -19.83 -9.74 15.82
C GLU A 113 -20.57 -10.57 16.87
N GLU A 114 -20.12 -11.81 17.13
CA GLU A 114 -20.73 -12.68 18.15
C GLU A 114 -20.66 -12.07 19.56
N LEU A 115 -19.55 -11.43 19.91
CA LEU A 115 -19.40 -10.74 21.19
C LEU A 115 -20.32 -9.52 21.28
N SER A 116 -20.48 -8.78 20.19
CA SER A 116 -21.40 -7.63 20.12
C SER A 116 -22.85 -8.06 20.34
N ASP A 117 -23.25 -9.19 19.75
CA ASP A 117 -24.58 -9.77 19.94
C ASP A 117 -24.81 -10.21 21.39
N LYS A 118 -23.83 -10.88 22.01
CA LYS A 118 -23.90 -11.24 23.43
C LYS A 118 -24.04 -10.02 24.33
N ILE A 119 -23.29 -8.95 24.06
CA ILE A 119 -23.41 -7.69 24.81
C ILE A 119 -24.81 -7.11 24.65
N LEU A 120 -25.38 -7.13 23.45
CA LEU A 120 -26.74 -6.64 23.20
C LEU A 120 -27.77 -7.46 23.98
N GLN A 121 -27.70 -8.79 23.90
CA GLN A 121 -28.58 -9.68 24.64
C GLN A 121 -28.51 -9.43 26.15
N LEU A 122 -27.31 -9.39 26.72
CA LEU A 122 -27.11 -9.12 28.14
C LEU A 122 -27.67 -7.75 28.54
N LYS A 123 -27.44 -6.70 27.74
CA LYS A 123 -28.01 -5.37 27.98
C LYS A 123 -29.55 -5.40 27.98
N THR A 124 -30.18 -6.14 27.07
CA THR A 124 -31.64 -6.26 27.05
C THR A 124 -32.18 -7.00 28.28
N SER A 125 -31.53 -8.07 28.72
CA SER A 125 -31.90 -8.81 29.93
C SER A 125 -31.78 -7.95 31.19
N ILE A 126 -30.67 -7.21 31.31
CA ILE A 126 -30.47 -6.26 32.42
C ILE A 126 -31.59 -5.21 32.42
N ARG A 127 -31.92 -4.63 31.25
CA ARG A 127 -32.99 -3.63 31.14
C ARG A 127 -34.36 -4.19 31.52
N LYS A 128 -34.69 -5.41 31.09
CA LYS A 128 -35.94 -6.09 31.47
C LYS A 128 -36.01 -6.28 32.99
N ASN A 129 -34.93 -6.76 33.60
CA ASN A 129 -34.85 -6.96 35.05
C ASN A 129 -34.97 -5.63 35.81
N GLN A 130 -34.30 -4.57 35.35
CA GLN A 130 -34.43 -3.23 35.93
C GLN A 130 -35.85 -2.70 35.86
N ASN A 131 -36.55 -2.87 34.72
CA ASN A 131 -37.95 -2.49 34.59
C ASN A 131 -38.85 -3.30 35.52
N PHE A 132 -38.61 -4.60 35.64
CA PHE A 132 -39.35 -5.46 36.57
C PHE A 132 -39.18 -5.01 38.02
N LEU A 133 -37.94 -4.71 38.44
CA LEU A 133 -37.66 -4.18 39.76
C LEU A 133 -38.35 -2.83 40.01
N LYS A 134 -38.32 -1.92 39.03
CA LYS A 134 -39.06 -0.65 39.12
C LYS A 134 -40.57 -0.85 39.30
N ASN A 135 -41.14 -1.83 38.61
CA ASN A 135 -42.56 -2.13 38.70
C ASN A 135 -42.99 -2.80 40.01
N ILE A 136 -42.04 -3.38 40.78
CA ILE A 136 -42.33 -3.97 42.10
C ILE A 136 -42.15 -2.94 43.23
N VAL A 137 -41.25 -1.97 43.04
CA VAL A 137 -40.93 -0.95 44.04
C VAL A 137 -41.89 0.24 43.99
N ASN A 138 -42.67 0.39 42.91
CA ASN A 138 -43.80 1.32 42.78
C ASN A 138 -45.12 0.63 43.12
#